data_AF-A0A7R9LWK3-F1
#
_entry.id   AF-A0A7R9LWK3-F1
#
_cell.length_a   1.000
_cell.length_b   1.000
_cell.length_c   1.000
_cell.angle_alpha   90.00
_cell.angle_beta   90.00
_cell.angle_gamma   90.00
#
_symmetry.space_group_name_H-M   'P 1'
#
loop_
_entity.id
_entity.type
_entity.pdbx_description
1 polymer ?
#
loop_
_entity_poly.entity_id
_entity_poly.type
_entity_poly.pdbx_seq_one_letter_code
_entity_poly.pdbx_strand_id
1 'polypeptide(L)'
;MQEADQITNEVSAFYYTKLHDFNSDGKLDGLELLLAVKHSLVHHNASYEFTPLEDMSNYVDSELNLMDLNNDGFVDYGEIYTYMEANKQQQNNLPNNAPNNQQINPPNNPPQAQ
;
A
#
# COMPACT_ATOMS: atom_id res chain seq x y z
N MET A 1 -20.03 -9.51 -22.35
CA MET A 1 -18.74 -8.83 -22.12
C MET A 1 -18.58 -8.75 -20.62
N GLN A 2 -17.64 -9.49 -20.06
CA GLN A 2 -17.39 -9.52 -18.60
C GLN A 2 -16.31 -8.47 -18.30
N GLU A 3 -16.72 -7.29 -17.83
CA GLU A 3 -15.85 -6.31 -17.14
C GLU A 3 -15.91 -6.59 -15.63
N ALA A 4 -15.76 -7.85 -15.25
CA ALA A 4 -15.64 -8.24 -13.85
C ALA A 4 -14.15 -8.19 -13.47
N ASP A 5 -13.86 -7.60 -12.31
CA ASP A 5 -12.69 -7.91 -11.46
C ASP A 5 -11.36 -7.15 -11.63
N GLN A 6 -11.33 -5.93 -12.19
CA GLN A 6 -10.17 -5.04 -11.99
C GLN A 6 -10.51 -3.93 -11.00
N ILE A 7 -9.96 -4.04 -9.78
CA ILE A 7 -9.94 -2.93 -8.82
C ILE A 7 -9.11 -1.81 -9.43
N THR A 8 -9.74 -0.67 -9.71
CA THR A 8 -9.03 0.50 -10.26
C THR A 8 -8.19 1.17 -9.19
N ASN A 9 -7.22 2.01 -9.59
CA ASN A 9 -6.39 2.72 -8.62
C ASN A 9 -7.20 3.71 -7.80
N GLU A 10 -8.25 4.32 -8.36
CA GLU A 10 -9.18 5.17 -7.64
C GLU A 10 -9.86 4.39 -6.52
N VAL A 11 -10.34 3.18 -6.83
CA VAL A 11 -11.00 2.30 -5.85
C VAL A 11 -10.00 1.85 -4.78
N SER A 12 -8.80 1.43 -5.18
CA SER A 12 -7.72 1.04 -4.25
C SER A 12 -7.33 2.19 -3.32
N ALA A 13 -7.11 3.39 -3.85
CA ALA A 13 -6.75 4.57 -3.06
C ALA A 13 -7.86 4.92 -2.07
N PHE A 14 -9.12 4.89 -2.52
CA PHE A 14 -10.27 5.16 -1.68
C PHE A 14 -10.36 4.15 -0.52
N TYR A 15 -10.27 2.85 -0.80
CA TYR A 15 -10.32 1.82 0.23
C TYR A 15 -9.13 1.92 1.18
N TYR A 16 -7.92 2.13 0.67
CA TYR A 16 -6.73 2.26 1.50
C TYR A 16 -6.85 3.44 2.47
N THR A 17 -7.30 4.60 1.97
CA THR A 17 -7.54 5.79 2.80
C THR A 17 -8.58 5.48 3.87
N LYS A 18 -9.76 4.98 3.47
CA LYS A 18 -10.89 4.78 4.40
C LYS A 18 -10.65 3.69 5.44
N LEU A 19 -9.84 2.69 5.12
CA LEU A 19 -9.53 1.61 6.06
C LEU A 19 -8.60 2.07 7.19
N HIS A 20 -7.72 3.04 6.93
CA HIS A 20 -6.68 3.47 7.86
C HIS A 20 -6.90 4.88 8.43
N ASP A 21 -7.91 5.60 7.96
CA ASP A 21 -8.38 6.89 8.50
C ASP A 21 -9.21 6.65 9.78
N PHE A 22 -8.52 6.46 10.91
CA PHE A 22 -9.12 6.06 12.19
C PHE A 22 -9.83 7.22 12.88
N ASN A 23 -9.38 8.46 12.64
CA ASN A 23 -9.97 9.65 13.21
C ASN A 23 -11.06 10.29 12.31
N SER A 24 -11.23 9.80 11.07
CA SER A 24 -12.21 10.26 10.08
C SER A 24 -12.01 11.70 9.59
N ASP A 25 -10.78 12.21 9.56
CA ASP A 25 -10.45 13.53 9.00
C ASP A 25 -10.18 13.51 7.48
N GLY A 26 -10.09 12.31 6.89
CA GLY A 26 -9.90 12.11 5.45
C GLY A 26 -8.45 12.18 4.99
N LYS A 27 -7.49 12.18 5.91
CA LYS A 27 -6.05 12.12 5.68
C LYS A 27 -5.45 10.99 6.53
N LEU A 28 -4.22 10.61 6.23
CA LEU A 28 -3.46 9.63 7.02
C LEU A 28 -2.25 10.30 7.64
N ASP A 29 -2.14 10.26 8.95
CA ASP A 29 -0.93 10.67 9.67
C ASP A 29 0.07 9.51 9.85
N GLY A 30 1.26 9.81 10.38
CA GLY A 30 2.30 8.80 10.61
C GLY A 30 1.89 7.68 11.59
N LEU A 31 0.99 7.93 12.55
CA LEU A 31 0.50 6.89 13.47
C LEU A 31 -0.50 5.97 12.77
N GLU A 32 -1.35 6.53 11.92
CA GLU A 32 -2.30 5.78 11.10
C GLU A 32 -1.56 4.91 10.07
N LEU A 33 -0.52 5.44 9.42
CA LEU A 33 0.38 4.68 8.56
C LEU A 33 1.15 3.60 9.34
N LEU A 34 1.65 3.91 10.54
CA LEU A 34 2.29 2.92 11.41
C LEU A 34 1.34 1.76 11.74
N LEU A 35 0.07 2.07 12.02
CA LEU A 35 -0.94 1.06 12.30
C LEU A 35 -1.30 0.24 11.06
N ALA A 36 -1.32 0.87 9.87
CA ALA A 36 -1.48 0.19 8.58
C ALA A 36 -0.34 -0.81 8.32
N VAL A 37 0.91 -0.42 8.60
CA VAL A 37 2.09 -1.29 8.48
C VAL A 37 1.97 -2.50 9.40
N LYS A 38 1.60 -2.26 10.67
CA LYS A 38 1.36 -3.33 11.63
C LYS A 38 0.26 -4.28 11.17
N HIS A 39 -0.84 -3.74 10.66
CA HIS A 39 -1.96 -4.51 10.13
C HIS A 39 -1.52 -5.41 8.97
N SER A 40 -0.73 -4.88 8.03
CA SER A 40 -0.16 -5.64 6.92
C SER A 40 0.76 -6.78 7.41
N LEU A 41 1.68 -6.50 8.34
CA LEU A 41 2.60 -7.51 8.87
C LEU A 41 1.89 -8.67 9.56
N VAL A 42 0.82 -8.39 10.32
CA VAL A 42 -0.01 -9.42 10.97
C VAL A 42 -0.68 -10.33 9.93
N HIS A 43 -1.21 -9.76 8.85
CA HIS A 43 -1.87 -10.55 7.80
C HIS A 43 -0.91 -11.40 6.95
N HIS A 44 0.36 -10.99 6.85
CA HIS A 44 1.35 -11.70 6.03
C HIS A 44 2.11 -12.81 6.78
N ASN A 45 1.72 -13.16 8.02
CA ASN A 45 2.45 -14.12 8.87
C ASN A 45 3.95 -13.81 8.98
N ALA A 46 4.35 -12.56 8.73
CA ALA A 46 5.67 -12.08 9.08
C ALA A 46 5.78 -12.13 10.61
N SER A 47 7.01 -12.29 11.13
CA SER A 47 7.28 -12.30 12.57
C SER A 47 7.05 -10.91 13.17
N TYR A 48 5.79 -10.46 13.19
CA TYR A 48 5.31 -9.18 13.71
C TYR A 48 5.76 -8.95 15.15
N GLU A 49 5.77 -10.02 15.95
CA GLU A 49 6.22 -10.04 17.34
C GLU A 49 7.69 -9.59 17.52
N PHE A 50 8.50 -9.55 16.45
CA PHE A 50 9.93 -9.28 16.53
C PHE A 50 10.40 -8.05 15.75
N THR A 51 9.54 -7.37 14.99
CA THR A 51 9.96 -6.16 14.27
C THR A 51 10.09 -5.00 15.27
N PRO A 52 11.28 -4.41 15.45
CA PRO A 52 11.47 -3.25 16.31
C PRO A 52 10.59 -2.08 15.87
N LEU A 53 10.06 -1.34 16.84
CA LEU A 53 9.27 -0.14 16.56
C LEU A 53 10.04 0.89 15.71
N GLU A 54 11.34 1.01 15.96
CA GLU A 54 12.25 1.89 15.21
C GLU A 54 12.25 1.56 13.71
N ASP A 55 12.31 0.28 13.36
CA ASP A 55 12.32 -0.15 11.96
C ASP A 55 10.98 0.14 11.27
N MET A 56 9.87 -0.03 12.00
CA MET A 56 8.54 0.36 11.49
C MET A 56 8.44 1.88 11.33
N SER A 57 8.98 2.66 12.26
CA SER A 57 9.01 4.12 12.18
C SER A 57 9.81 4.59 10.98
N ASN A 58 11.01 4.05 10.77
CA ASN A 58 11.85 4.37 9.61
C ASN A 58 11.16 4.02 8.28
N TYR A 59 10.39 2.93 8.26
CA TYR A 59 9.57 2.59 7.09
C TYR A 59 8.45 3.61 6.87
N VAL A 60 7.73 4.01 7.92
CA VAL A 60 6.71 5.07 7.84
C VAL A 60 7.31 6.40 7.37
N ASP A 61 8.47 6.78 7.88
CA ASP A 61 9.18 7.99 7.42
C ASP A 61 9.52 7.91 5.92
N SER A 62 9.89 6.72 5.45
CA SER A 62 10.17 6.50 4.01
C SER A 62 8.89 6.62 3.18
N GLU A 63 7.77 6.08 3.64
CA GLU A 63 6.46 6.17 2.99
C GLU A 63 5.94 7.62 2.94
N LEU A 64 6.05 8.37 4.04
CA LEU A 64 5.70 9.79 4.08
C LEU A 64 6.54 10.59 3.07
N ASN A 65 7.85 10.38 3.03
CA ASN A 65 8.72 11.05 2.05
C ASN A 65 8.35 10.76 0.58
N LEU A 66 7.66 9.64 0.30
CA LEU A 66 7.23 9.27 -1.04
C LEU A 66 5.84 9.82 -1.38
N MET A 67 4.93 9.86 -0.41
CA MET A 67 3.52 10.16 -0.63
C MET A 67 3.11 11.57 -0.23
N ASP A 68 3.66 12.14 0.84
CA ASP A 68 3.35 13.51 1.30
C ASP A 68 4.03 14.52 0.38
N LEU A 69 3.33 14.91 -0.68
CA LEU A 69 3.88 15.76 -1.74
C LEU A 69 4.01 17.22 -1.29
N ASN A 70 3.23 17.61 -0.28
CA ASN A 70 3.14 18.98 0.18
C ASN A 70 3.88 19.21 1.52
N ASN A 71 4.39 18.15 2.15
CA ASN A 71 5.10 18.11 3.42
C ASN A 71 4.29 18.70 4.60
N ASP A 72 2.98 18.46 4.66
CA ASP A 72 2.13 18.86 5.80
C ASP A 72 2.13 17.83 6.95
N GLY A 73 2.79 16.69 6.76
CA GLY A 73 2.84 15.59 7.71
C GLY A 73 1.66 14.63 7.60
N PHE A 74 0.82 14.79 6.57
CA PHE A 74 -0.31 13.96 6.27
C PHE A 74 -0.25 13.44 4.84
N VAL A 75 -0.98 12.37 4.57
CA VAL A 75 -1.21 11.89 3.21
C VAL A 75 -2.70 11.88 2.93
N ASP A 76 -3.15 12.70 1.99
CA ASP A 76 -4.55 12.72 1.57
C ASP A 76 -4.86 11.77 0.41
N TYR A 77 -6.15 11.63 0.09
CA TYR A 77 -6.61 10.78 -1.01
C TYR A 77 -5.93 11.11 -2.35
N GLY A 78 -5.73 12.40 -2.66
CA GLY A 78 -5.12 12.83 -3.92
C GLY A 78 -3.66 12.42 -4.01
N GLU A 79 -2.95 12.49 -2.89
CA GLU A 79 -1.56 12.04 -2.74
C GLU A 79 -1.43 10.51 -2.88
N ILE A 80 -2.29 9.75 -2.18
CA ILE A 80 -2.34 8.28 -2.30
C ILE A 80 -2.65 7.85 -3.73
N TYR A 81 -3.65 8.47 -4.35
CA TYR A 81 -4.00 8.18 -5.74
C TYR A 81 -2.85 8.47 -6.70
N THR A 82 -2.22 9.63 -6.56
CA THR A 82 -1.07 10.03 -7.38
C THR A 82 0.09 9.04 -7.24
N TYR A 83 0.39 8.62 -6.01
CA TYR A 83 1.40 7.59 -5.73
C TYR A 83 1.06 6.25 -6.42
N MET A 84 -0.18 5.79 -6.33
CA MET A 84 -0.63 4.55 -6.97
C MET A 84 -0.56 4.61 -8.50
N GLU A 85 -0.94 5.74 -9.09
CA GLU A 85 -0.83 5.97 -10.53
C GLU A 85 0.62 5.99 -11.01
N ALA A 86 1.52 6.66 -10.27
CA ALA A 86 2.94 6.72 -10.61
C ALA A 86 3.60 5.32 -10.57
N ASN A 87 3.25 4.50 -9.58
CA ASN A 87 3.82 3.15 -9.42
C ASN A 87 3.27 2.13 -10.43
N LYS A 88 2.06 2.33 -10.95
CA LYS A 88 1.50 1.51 -12.04
C LYS A 88 2.33 1.60 -13.32
N GLN A 89 3.00 2.72 -13.57
CA GLN A 89 3.84 2.90 -14.76
C GLN A 89 5.19 2.18 -14.64
N GLN A 90 5.73 2.02 -13.42
CA GLN A 90 7.01 1.35 -13.19
C GLN A 90 6.93 -0.17 -13.38
N GLN A 91 5.81 -0.79 -13.00
CA GLN A 91 5.57 -2.23 -13.23
C GLN A 91 5.45 -2.59 -14.73
N ASN A 92 5.11 -1.63 -15.59
CA ASN A 92 4.97 -1.86 -17.03
C ASN A 92 6.29 -1.75 -17.83
N ASN A 93 7.41 -1.38 -17.19
CA ASN A 93 8.70 -1.12 -17.86
C ASN A 93 9.83 -2.12 -17.51
N LEU A 94 9.54 -3.29 -16.93
CA LEU A 94 10.57 -4.32 -16.69
C LEU A 94 10.94 -5.07 -18.00
N PRO A 95 12.24 -5.28 -18.31
CA PRO A 95 12.66 -6.03 -19.50
C PRO A 95 12.30 -7.52 -19.40
N ASN A 96 11.68 -8.07 -20.46
CA ASN A 96 11.16 -9.44 -20.60
C ASN A 96 12.19 -10.60 -20.58
N ASN A 97 13.40 -10.46 -19.99
CA ASN A 97 14.43 -11.50 -20.04
C ASN A 97 15.26 -11.69 -18.73
N ALA A 98 14.60 -11.67 -17.56
CA ALA A 98 15.20 -12.20 -16.34
C ALA A 98 14.74 -13.67 -16.11
N PRO A 99 15.61 -14.58 -15.63
CA PRO A 99 15.20 -15.96 -15.35
C PRO A 99 14.10 -15.98 -14.28
N ASN A 100 13.03 -16.73 -14.55
CA ASN A 100 11.90 -16.99 -13.66
C ASN A 100 12.32 -17.27 -12.21
N ASN A 101 12.20 -16.28 -11.34
CA ASN A 101 11.77 -16.42 -9.96
C ASN A 101 11.62 -15.03 -9.32
N GLN A 102 10.42 -14.46 -9.43
CA GLN A 102 9.72 -13.71 -8.38
C GLN A 102 8.47 -13.10 -9.02
N GLN A 103 7.39 -13.85 -8.89
CA GLN A 103 6.06 -13.47 -9.28
C GLN A 103 5.58 -12.34 -8.37
N ILE A 104 5.66 -11.10 -8.87
CA ILE A 104 4.94 -9.96 -8.31
C ILE A 104 3.46 -10.17 -8.67
N ASN A 105 2.72 -10.83 -7.77
CA ASN A 105 1.26 -10.91 -7.86
C ASN A 105 0.66 -9.67 -7.19
N PRO A 106 -0.36 -9.03 -7.79
CA PRO A 106 -1.27 -8.18 -7.01
C PRO A 106 -1.98 -9.06 -5.97
N PRO A 107 -2.44 -8.53 -4.82
CA PRO A 107 -3.28 -9.31 -3.91
C PRO A 107 -4.69 -9.42 -4.52
N ASN A 108 -4.83 -10.25 -5.55
CA ASN A 108 -6.11 -10.84 -5.92
C ASN A 108 -6.33 -12.05 -5.03
N ASN A 109 -7.42 -11.98 -4.26
CA ASN A 109 -8.27 -13.02 -3.70
C ASN A 109 -7.63 -14.42 -3.46
N PRO A 110 -7.62 -14.96 -2.22
CA PRO A 110 -7.10 -16.30 -1.98
C PRO A 110 -7.91 -17.38 -2.74
N PRO A 111 -7.24 -18.44 -3.23
CA PRO A 111 -7.88 -19.55 -3.91
C PRO A 111 -8.82 -20.31 -2.95
N GLN A 112 -10.04 -20.55 -3.41
CA GLN A 112 -10.93 -21.53 -2.81
C GLN A 112 -10.41 -22.94 -3.11
N ALA A 113 -10.08 -23.70 -2.07
CA ALA A 113 -10.13 -25.16 -2.07
C ALA A 113 -10.05 -25.65 -0.62
N GLN A 114 -10.77 -26.68 -0.17
CA GLN A 114 -11.84 -27.53 -0.68
C GLN A 114 -12.48 -28.19 0.54
#